data_AF-A0A7G8UPP7-F1
#
_entry.id   AF-A0A7G8UPP7-F1
#
_cell.length_a   1.000
_cell.length_b   1.000
_cell.length_c   1.000
_cell.angle_alpha   90.00
_cell.angle_beta   90.00
_cell.angle_gamma   90.00
#
_symmetry.space_group_name_H-M   'P 1'
#
loop_
_entity.id
_entity.type
_entity.pdbx_description
1 polymer ?
#
loop_
_entity_poly.entity_id
_entity_poly.type
_entity_poly.pdbx_seq_one_letter_code
_entity_poly.pdbx_strand_id
1 'polypeptide(L)' 'MEETIASIILMCEKLTEEEQQLIADGLSRHFGRTVQSLIPALPTFNSEELNITKFVINGLILSKEYSPDVNNPHLTIV' A
#
# COMPACT_ATOMS: atom_id res chain seq x y z
N MET A 1 -15.37 9.10 5.52
CA MET A 1 -14.71 8.97 4.19
C MET A 1 -13.46 9.82 4.16
N GLU A 2 -13.55 11.12 4.46
CA GLU A 2 -12.38 12.01 4.58
C GLU A 2 -11.36 11.52 5.62
N GLU A 3 -11.81 11.04 6.78
CA GLU A 3 -10.92 10.45 7.80
C GLU A 3 -10.14 9.24 7.27
N THR A 4 -10.78 8.41 6.43
CA THR A 4 -10.12 7.25 5.80
C THR A 4 -9.06 7.72 4.81
N ILE A 5 -9.36 8.73 3.99
CA ILE A 5 -8.41 9.32 3.03
C ILE A 5 -7.23 9.92 3.78
N ALA A 6 -7.47 10.73 4.81
CA ALA A 6 -6.42 11.33 5.64
C ALA A 6 -5.53 10.26 6.28
N SER A 7 -6.13 9.18 6.81
CA SER A 7 -5.37 8.05 7.33
C SER A 7 -4.50 7.39 6.25
N ILE A 8 -5.03 7.19 5.04
CA ILE A 8 -4.28 6.62 3.92
C ILE A 8 -3.10 7.52 3.52
N ILE A 9 -3.29 8.83 3.47
CA ILE A 9 -2.22 9.80 3.17
C ILE A 9 -1.07 9.65 4.18
N LEU A 10 -1.38 9.64 5.48
CA LEU A 10 -0.37 9.45 6.53
C LEU A 10 0.35 8.10 6.45
N MET A 11 -0.32 7.06 5.96
CA MET A 11 0.33 5.77 5.71
C MET A 11 1.25 5.84 4.47
N CYS A 12 0.84 6.54 3.41
CA CYS A 12 1.68 6.74 2.22
C CYS A 12 2.98 7.50 2.56
N GLU A 13 2.96 8.43 3.52
CA GLU A 13 4.16 9.14 3.99
C GLU A 13 5.24 8.21 4.59
N LYS A 14 4.87 6.98 4.98
CA LYS A 14 5.82 5.94 5.45
C LYS A 14 6.43 5.12 4.32
N LEU A 15 6.02 5.36 3.08
CA LEU A 15 6.43 4.63 1.89
C LEU A 15 7.32 5.50 1.01
N THR A 16 8.31 4.86 0.38
CA THR A 16 9.10 5.48 -0.68
C THR A 16 8.25 5.73 -1.93
N GLU A 17 8.70 6.62 -2.81
CA GLU A 17 8.02 6.88 -4.09
C GLU A 17 7.87 5.61 -4.94
N GLU A 18 8.90 4.76 -4.96
CA GLU A 18 8.87 3.45 -5.67
C GLU A 18 7.78 2.53 -5.10
N GLU A 19 7.64 2.45 -3.78
CA GLU A 19 6.60 1.66 -3.12
C GLU A 19 5.20 2.21 -3.39
N GLN A 20 5.04 3.53 -3.37
CA GLN A 20 3.77 4.16 -3.74
C GLN A 20 3.40 3.86 -5.20
N GLN A 21 4.39 3.86 -6.10
CA GLN A 21 4.17 3.49 -7.50
C GLN A 21 3.78 2.01 -7.64
N LEU A 22 4.47 1.09 -6.95
CA LEU A 22 4.13 -0.33 -6.96
C LEU A 22 2.70 -0.58 -6.47
N ILE A 23 2.27 0.14 -5.44
CA ILE A 23 0.89 0.09 -4.95
C ILE A 23 -0.07 0.64 -6.00
N ALA A 24 0.22 1.80 -6.60
CA ALA A 24 -0.60 2.38 -7.65
C ALA A 24 -0.78 1.41 -8.84
N ASP A 25 0.29 0.73 -9.27
CA ASP A 25 0.25 -0.28 -10.33
C ASP A 25 -0.55 -1.53 -9.91
N GLY A 26 -0.40 -1.97 -8.66
CA GLY A 26 -1.18 -3.06 -8.08
C GLY A 26 -2.68 -2.77 -8.04
N LEU A 27 -3.04 -1.59 -7.52
CA LEU A 27 -4.42 -1.12 -7.46
C LEU A 27 -4.99 -0.88 -8.86
N SER A 28 -4.19 -0.39 -9.80
CA SER A 28 -4.63 -0.20 -11.18
C SER A 28 -5.11 -1.51 -11.81
N ARG A 29 -4.34 -2.58 -11.61
CA ARG A 29 -4.69 -3.93 -12.07
C ARG A 29 -5.92 -4.47 -11.35
N HIS A 30 -6.00 -4.26 -10.03
CA HIS A 30 -7.10 -4.76 -9.23
C HIS A 30 -8.44 -4.07 -9.54
N PHE A 31 -8.44 -2.75 -9.72
CA PHE A 31 -9.63 -1.96 -10.02
C PHE A 31 -9.98 -1.91 -11.52
N GLY A 32 -9.11 -2.42 -12.39
CA GLY A 32 -9.31 -2.39 -13.84
C GLY A 32 -9.28 -0.97 -14.43
N ARG A 33 -8.64 -0.02 -13.75
CA ARG A 33 -8.51 1.38 -14.19
C ARG A 33 -7.16 1.97 -13.79
N THR A 34 -6.63 2.90 -14.57
CA THR A 34 -5.33 3.52 -14.30
C THR A 34 -5.36 4.39 -13.05
N VAL A 35 -4.45 4.12 -12.11
CA VAL A 35 -4.14 4.94 -10.94
C VAL A 35 -2.74 5.52 -11.17
N GLN A 36 -2.64 6.75 -11.68
CA GLN A 36 -1.34 7.36 -12.02
C GLN A 36 -0.53 7.75 -10.78
N SER A 37 -1.18 8.33 -9.77
CA SER A 37 -0.56 8.70 -8.51
C SER A 37 -1.53 8.40 -7.38
N LEU A 38 -1.04 7.72 -6.35
CA LEU A 38 -1.87 7.15 -5.30
C LEU A 38 -2.63 8.22 -4.52
N ILE A 39 -1.94 9.23 -3.98
CA ILE A 39 -2.54 10.28 -3.13
C ILE A 39 -3.59 11.11 -3.91
N PRO A 40 -3.29 11.66 -5.11
CA PRO A 40 -4.29 12.40 -5.88
C PRO A 40 -5.49 11.56 -6.33
N ALA A 41 -5.35 10.23 -6.42
CA ALA A 41 -6.43 9.34 -6.83
C ALA A 41 -7.41 9.01 -5.70
N LEU A 42 -7.01 9.11 -4.42
CA LEU A 42 -7.85 8.72 -3.26
C LEU A 42 -9.25 9.36 -3.24
N PRO A 43 -9.45 10.65 -3.60
CA PRO A 43 -10.78 11.25 -3.61
C PRO A 43 -11.73 10.63 -4.66
N THR A 44 -11.19 9.88 -5.63
CA THR A 44 -11.97 9.21 -6.69
C THR A 44 -12.34 7.77 -6.34
N PHE A 45 -11.86 7.27 -5.19
CA PHE A 45 -12.12 5.92 -4.73
C PHE A 45 -13.41 5.88 -3.93
N ASN A 46 -14.21 4.84 -4.15
CA ASN A 46 -15.36 4.55 -3.31
C ASN A 46 -14.92 3.92 -1.97
N SER A 47 -15.87 3.69 -1.05
CA SER A 47 -15.57 3.16 0.28
C SER A 47 -14.85 1.80 0.27
N GLU A 48 -15.18 0.92 -0.68
CA GLU A 48 -14.54 -0.40 -0.81
C GLU A 48 -13.11 -0.26 -1.33
N GLU A 49 -12.92 0.54 -2.38
CA GLU A 49 -11.59 0.83 -2.94
C GLU A 49 -10.66 1.48 -1.91
N LEU A 50 -11.18 2.38 -1.07
CA LEU A 50 -10.44 2.98 0.04
C LEU A 50 -10.04 1.93 1.09
N ASN A 51 -10.93 0.99 1.43
CA ASN A 51 -10.60 -0.08 2.37
C ASN A 51 -9.53 -1.04 1.81
N ILE A 52 -9.66 -1.44 0.53
CA ILE A 52 -8.67 -2.27 -0.14
C ILE A 52 -7.31 -1.57 -0.15
N THR A 53 -7.28 -0.29 -0.55
CA THR A 53 -6.07 0.54 -0.57
C THR A 53 -5.42 0.60 0.81
N LYS A 54 -6.21 0.85 1.86
CA LYS A 54 -5.75 0.84 3.25
C LYS A 54 -5.14 -0.51 3.65
N PHE A 55 -5.78 -1.63 3.30
CA PHE A 55 -5.25 -2.96 3.64
C PHE A 55 -3.94 -3.27 2.92
N VAL A 56 -3.83 -2.91 1.63
CA VAL A 56 -2.61 -3.12 0.84
C VAL A 56 -1.45 -2.34 1.45
N ILE A 57 -1.64 -1.03 1.72
CA ILE A 57 -0.60 -0.18 2.31
C ILE A 57 -0.21 -0.69 3.69
N ASN A 58 -1.18 -1.01 4.55
CA ASN A 58 -0.90 -1.50 5.90
C ASN A 58 -0.15 -2.84 5.86
N GLY A 59 -0.53 -3.75 4.95
CA GLY A 59 0.17 -5.01 4.74
C GLY A 59 1.63 -4.82 4.33
N LEU A 60 1.91 -3.86 3.45
CA LEU A 60 3.30 -3.53 3.08
C LEU A 60 4.09 -2.97 4.27
N ILE A 61 3.53 -2.01 5.00
CA ILE A 61 4.18 -1.40 6.18
C ILE A 61 4.51 -2.47 7.22
N LEU A 62 3.53 -3.32 7.57
CA LEU A 62 3.74 -4.40 8.54
C LEU A 62 4.77 -5.42 8.05
N SER A 63 4.77 -5.75 6.76
CA SER A 63 5.77 -6.65 6.18
C SER A 63 7.18 -6.05 6.32
N LYS A 64 7.36 -4.74 6.10
CA LYS A 64 8.66 -4.09 6.30
C LYS A 64 9.10 -4.04 7.76
N GLU A 65 8.16 -3.77 8.67
CA GLU A 65 8.46 -3.62 10.09
C GLU A 65 8.79 -4.97 10.76
N TYR A 66 8.12 -6.04 10.35
CA TYR A 66 8.19 -7.35 11.02
C TYR A 66 8.81 -8.47 10.17
N SER A 67 9.23 -8.19 8.94
CA SER A 67 10.04 -9.12 8.12
C SER A 67 11.46 -8.58 7.96
N PRO A 68 12.32 -8.71 8.99
CA PRO A 68 13.74 -8.53 8.80
C PRO A 68 14.23 -9.69 7.92
N ASP A 69 14.49 -9.39 6.65
CA ASP A 69 15.14 -10.29 5.69
C ASP A 69 14.51 -11.69 5.54
N VAL A 70 13.52 -11.81 4.64
CA VAL A 70 13.23 -13.10 3.96
C VAL A 70 14.45 -13.61 3.17
N ASN A 71 15.48 -12.77 3.01
CA ASN A 71 16.78 -13.08 2.43
C ASN A 71 17.87 -13.38 3.46
N ASN A 72 17.55 -13.75 4.70
CA ASN A 72 18.57 -14.25 5.64
C ASN A 72 18.76 -15.77 5.41
N PRO A 73 19.80 -16.22 4.70
CA PRO A 73 20.01 -17.65 4.38
C PRO A 73 20.35 -18.51 5.60
N HIS A 74 20.35 -17.94 6.82
CA HIS A 74 20.71 -18.64 8.05
C HIS A 74 19.54 -19.23 8.85
N LEU A 75 18.32 -19.22 8.33
CA LEU A 75 17.24 -20.06 8.85
C LEU A 75 17.43 -21.51 8.38
N THR A 76 18.44 -22.18 8.92
CA THR A 76 18.45 -23.65 8.98
C THR A 76 17.32 -24.05 9.92
N ILE A 77 16.23 -24.55 9.37
CA ILE A 77 15.24 -25.29 10.15
C ILE A 77 15.94 -26.57 10.62
N VAL A 78 16.18 -26.65 11.93
CA VAL A 78 16.65 -27.85 12.64
C VAL A 78 15.43 -28.69 13.01
#